data_AF-A0A3C0PFP9-F1
#
_entry.id   AF-A0A3C0PFP9-F1
#
_cell.length_a   1.000
_cell.length_b   1.000
_cell.length_c   1.000
_cell.angle_alpha   90.00
_cell.angle_beta   90.00
_cell.angle_gamma   90.00
#
_symmetry.space_group_name_H-M   'P 1'
#
loop_
_entity.id
_entity.type
_entity.pdbx_description
1 polymer ?
#
loop_
_entity_poly.entity_id
_entity_poly.type
_entity_poly.pdbx_seq_one_letter_code
_entity_poly.pdbx_strand_id
1 'polypeptide(L)'
;MNIPLSISKKYPFPEFLSGRCEPDVYYKWLLNKADTLLKRDKARQKKYALDAGKSLYKQKIHAAVLNSSLYDPYSGEYLKWELISLWDTSHKQPDGYKKKFRLMPTIDHVDPNRLDFEICSWKINDAKSDMTREEFVNMCSTVEDYCIKGNKKSRRQSRRISKH
;
A
#
# COMPACT_ATOMS: atom_id res chain seq x y z
N MET A 1 -16.53 18.28 -7.08
CA MET A 1 -16.25 18.93 -5.78
C MET A 1 -15.16 19.95 -6.04
N ASN A 2 -15.43 21.24 -5.84
CA ASN A 2 -14.39 22.27 -5.98
C ASN A 2 -13.38 22.10 -4.83
N ILE A 3 -12.14 21.86 -5.18
CA ILE A 3 -11.08 21.70 -4.20
C ILE A 3 -10.62 23.09 -3.73
N PRO A 4 -10.55 23.34 -2.40
CA PRO A 4 -10.14 24.65 -1.92
C PRO A 4 -8.74 25.00 -2.44
N LEU A 5 -8.58 26.17 -3.07
CA LEU A 5 -7.29 26.67 -3.57
C LEU A 5 -6.17 26.66 -2.51
N SER A 6 -6.52 26.66 -1.23
CA SER A 6 -5.58 26.55 -0.11
C SER A 6 -4.87 25.20 -0.03
N ILE A 7 -5.49 24.10 -0.47
CA ILE A 7 -4.89 22.77 -0.39
C ILE A 7 -3.86 22.56 -1.50
N SER A 8 -4.16 22.99 -2.72
CA SER A 8 -3.28 22.83 -3.89
C SER A 8 -2.05 23.73 -3.79
N LYS A 9 -2.16 24.89 -3.12
CA LYS A 9 -0.99 25.71 -2.78
C LYS A 9 -0.07 25.04 -1.76
N LYS A 10 -0.64 24.34 -0.77
CA LYS A 10 0.14 23.70 0.30
C LYS A 10 0.74 22.36 -0.12
N TYR A 11 0.05 21.64 -0.99
CA TYR A 11 0.45 20.35 -1.52
C TYR A 11 0.39 20.45 -3.05
N PRO A 12 1.49 20.83 -3.72
CA PRO A 12 1.48 20.93 -5.17
C PRO A 12 1.17 19.58 -5.81
N PHE A 13 0.50 19.57 -6.96
CA PHE A 13 0.20 18.33 -7.67
C PHE A 13 1.52 17.68 -8.15
N PRO A 14 1.80 16.41 -7.81
CA PRO A 14 3.03 15.75 -8.24
C PRO A 14 3.07 15.60 -9.77
N GLU A 15 4.13 16.10 -10.41
CA GLU A 15 4.25 16.12 -11.87
C GLU A 15 4.13 14.72 -12.50
N PHE A 16 4.72 13.71 -11.86
CA PHE A 16 4.66 12.33 -12.33
C PHE A 16 3.24 11.74 -12.33
N LEU A 17 2.26 12.37 -11.67
CA LEU A 17 0.85 11.96 -11.71
C LEU A 17 0.09 12.58 -12.88
N SER A 18 0.68 13.54 -13.59
CA SER A 18 0.09 14.11 -14.81
C SER A 18 -0.22 13.00 -15.82
N GLY A 19 -1.44 13.02 -16.36
CA GLY A 19 -1.97 12.00 -17.27
C GLY A 19 -2.31 10.65 -16.63
N ARG A 20 -2.18 10.50 -15.31
CA ARG A 20 -2.49 9.25 -14.58
C ARG A 20 -3.68 9.40 -13.66
N CYS A 21 -3.86 10.57 -13.06
CA CYS A 21 -5.09 10.94 -12.38
C CYS A 21 -5.29 12.45 -12.43
N GLU A 22 -6.55 12.87 -12.26
CA GLU A 22 -6.87 14.29 -12.17
C GLU A 22 -6.41 14.86 -10.81
N PRO A 23 -5.93 16.12 -10.77
CA PRO A 23 -5.54 16.77 -9.51
C PRO A 23 -6.61 16.67 -8.43
N ASP A 24 -7.88 16.83 -8.81
CA ASP A 24 -8.99 16.75 -7.85
C ASP A 24 -9.14 15.37 -7.22
N VAL A 25 -8.92 14.33 -8.01
CA VAL A 25 -8.97 12.94 -7.54
C VAL A 25 -7.82 12.68 -6.57
N TYR A 26 -6.62 13.21 -6.86
CA TYR A 26 -5.47 13.12 -5.97
C TYR A 26 -5.70 13.79 -4.62
N TYR A 27 -6.18 15.04 -4.61
CA TYR A 27 -6.42 15.77 -3.36
C TYR A 27 -7.53 15.14 -2.53
N LYS A 28 -8.60 14.64 -3.17
CA LYS A 28 -9.65 13.86 -2.47
C LYS A 28 -9.06 12.62 -1.83
N TRP A 29 -8.22 11.89 -2.56
CA TRP A 29 -7.51 10.71 -2.04
C TRP A 29 -6.62 11.07 -0.84
N LEU A 30 -5.81 12.13 -0.94
CA LEU A 30 -4.91 12.60 0.12
C LEU A 30 -5.69 12.93 1.40
N LEU A 31 -6.79 13.68 1.26
CA LEU A 31 -7.65 14.06 2.39
C LEU A 31 -8.26 12.84 3.07
N ASN A 32 -8.85 11.93 2.30
CA ASN A 32 -9.50 10.73 2.82
C ASN A 32 -8.49 9.80 3.49
N LYS A 33 -7.33 9.59 2.88
CA LYS A 33 -6.28 8.74 3.47
C LYS A 33 -5.73 9.31 4.77
N ALA A 34 -5.48 10.61 4.83
CA ALA A 34 -5.04 11.27 6.06
C ALA A 34 -6.07 11.08 7.19
N ASP A 35 -7.37 11.22 6.89
CA ASP A 35 -8.43 10.98 7.88
C ASP A 35 -8.52 9.54 8.33
N THR A 36 -8.55 8.59 7.39
CA THR A 36 -8.69 7.17 7.69
C THR A 36 -7.51 6.66 8.50
N LEU A 37 -6.27 7.04 8.13
CA LEU A 37 -5.08 6.61 8.85
C LEU A 37 -5.02 7.20 10.26
N LEU A 38 -5.25 8.51 10.41
CA LEU A 38 -5.28 9.14 11.73
C LEU A 38 -6.31 8.48 12.66
N LYS A 39 -7.54 8.24 12.17
CA LYS A 39 -8.58 7.55 12.94
C LYS A 39 -8.15 6.14 13.34
N ARG A 40 -7.58 5.38 12.40
CA ARG A 40 -7.11 4.01 12.63
C ARG A 40 -5.99 3.96 13.67
N ASP A 41 -5.00 4.84 13.54
CA ASP A 41 -3.82 4.82 14.41
C ASP A 41 -4.15 5.33 15.82
N LYS A 42 -5.08 6.30 15.95
CA LYS A 42 -5.67 6.70 17.24
C LYS A 42 -6.45 5.56 17.88
N ALA A 43 -7.28 4.84 17.12
CA ALA A 43 -8.01 3.68 17.64
C ALA A 43 -7.06 2.58 18.14
N ARG A 44 -5.87 2.47 17.54
CA ARG A 44 -4.78 1.58 17.96
C ARG A 44 -3.88 2.17 19.06
N GLN A 45 -4.23 3.32 19.62
CA GLN A 45 -3.48 4.00 20.70
C GLN A 45 -1.99 4.22 20.37
N LYS A 46 -1.67 4.48 19.09
CA LYS A 46 -0.30 4.81 18.68
C LYS A 46 0.10 6.17 19.25
N LYS A 47 1.18 6.22 20.04
CA LYS A 47 1.64 7.44 20.73
C LYS A 47 1.77 8.63 19.78
N TYR A 48 2.45 8.44 18.64
CA TYR A 48 2.62 9.49 17.62
C TYR A 48 1.29 10.02 17.07
N ALA A 49 0.23 9.21 17.03
CA ALA A 49 -1.07 9.60 16.48
C ALA A 49 -1.91 10.39 17.50
N LEU A 50 -1.66 10.22 18.80
CA LEU A 50 -2.28 11.01 19.85
C LEU A 50 -1.76 12.45 19.85
N ASP A 51 -0.46 12.60 19.61
CA ASP A 51 0.22 13.90 19.54
C ASP A 51 0.06 14.59 18.16
N ALA A 52 -0.19 13.81 17.11
CA ALA A 52 -0.30 14.33 15.75
C ALA A 52 -1.68 14.89 15.39
N GLY A 53 -1.68 16.01 14.67
CA GLY A 53 -2.85 16.55 13.99
C GLY A 53 -3.01 16.03 12.55
N LYS A 54 -4.22 16.16 12.01
CA LYS A 54 -4.55 15.80 10.60
C LYS A 54 -3.64 16.48 9.57
N SER A 55 -3.16 17.70 9.84
CA SER A 55 -2.24 18.40 8.93
C SER A 55 -0.90 17.68 8.78
N LEU A 56 -0.40 17.05 9.86
CA LEU A 56 0.87 16.32 9.82
C LEU A 56 0.75 15.05 8.97
N TYR A 57 -0.37 14.32 9.08
CA TYR A 57 -0.65 13.18 8.22
C TYR A 57 -0.69 13.58 6.74
N LYS A 58 -1.39 14.66 6.38
CA LYS A 58 -1.41 15.15 4.99
C LYS A 58 0.00 15.46 4.47
N GLN A 59 0.81 16.15 5.28
CA GLN A 59 2.19 16.48 4.93
C GLN A 59 3.05 15.23 4.74
N LYS A 60 3.00 14.28 5.68
CA LYS A 60 3.78 13.04 5.62
C LYS A 60 3.36 12.15 4.46
N ILE A 61 2.07 12.03 4.19
CA ILE A 61 1.56 11.29 3.02
C ILE A 61 2.00 11.98 1.73
N HIS A 62 1.85 13.30 1.63
CA HIS A 62 2.27 14.02 0.44
C HIS A 62 3.77 13.89 0.18
N ALA A 63 4.59 14.00 1.22
CA ALA A 63 6.03 13.76 1.13
C ALA A 63 6.34 12.33 0.68
N ALA A 64 5.62 11.33 1.19
CA ALA A 64 5.77 9.95 0.73
C ALA A 64 5.40 9.78 -0.75
N VAL A 65 4.39 10.50 -1.25
CA VAL A 65 4.06 10.52 -2.68
C VAL A 65 5.19 11.15 -3.49
N LEU A 66 5.73 12.30 -3.07
CA LEU A 66 6.83 12.96 -3.78
C LEU A 66 8.12 12.13 -3.79
N ASN A 67 8.38 11.36 -2.73
CA ASN A 67 9.53 10.47 -2.62
C ASN A 67 9.27 9.08 -3.23
N SER A 68 8.05 8.80 -3.69
CA SER A 68 7.70 7.51 -4.29
C SER A 68 8.12 7.45 -5.75
N SER A 69 8.13 6.22 -6.28
CA SER A 69 8.23 5.99 -7.71
C SER A 69 6.86 5.58 -8.28
N LEU A 70 6.78 5.44 -9.60
CA LEU A 70 5.61 4.84 -10.25
C LEU A 70 5.49 3.33 -9.99
N TYR A 71 6.46 2.73 -9.30
CA TYR A 71 6.53 1.31 -9.03
C TYR A 71 6.40 1.01 -7.54
N ASP A 72 5.79 -0.13 -7.25
CA ASP A 72 5.72 -0.68 -5.91
C ASP A 72 7.13 -1.01 -5.39
N PRO A 73 7.53 -0.53 -4.20
CA PRO A 73 8.90 -0.71 -3.71
C PRO A 73 9.22 -2.13 -3.23
N TYR A 74 8.22 -3.00 -3.11
CA TYR A 74 8.36 -4.40 -2.70
C TYR A 74 8.33 -5.35 -3.90
N SER A 75 7.50 -5.08 -4.90
CA SER A 75 7.34 -5.99 -6.04
C SER A 75 7.87 -5.47 -7.37
N GLY A 76 8.19 -4.18 -7.47
CA GLY A 76 8.62 -3.54 -8.72
C GLY A 76 7.51 -3.38 -9.76
N GLU A 77 6.25 -3.68 -9.42
CA GLU A 77 5.12 -3.53 -10.36
C GLU A 77 4.64 -2.09 -10.45
N TYR A 78 4.18 -1.70 -11.63
CA TYR A 78 3.66 -0.36 -11.87
C TYR A 78 2.36 -0.10 -11.10
N LEU A 79 2.33 0.98 -10.32
CA LEU A 79 1.18 1.41 -9.54
C LEU A 79 0.14 2.09 -10.43
N LYS A 80 -1.11 1.70 -10.23
CA LYS A 80 -2.26 2.18 -11.03
C LYS A 80 -2.95 3.36 -10.36
N TRP A 81 -2.34 4.54 -10.50
CA TRP A 81 -2.85 5.79 -9.92
C TRP A 81 -4.23 6.20 -10.45
N GLU A 82 -4.63 5.71 -11.62
CA GLU A 82 -5.97 5.87 -12.18
C GLU A 82 -7.06 5.19 -11.33
N LEU A 83 -6.70 4.25 -10.46
CA LEU A 83 -7.63 3.52 -9.60
C LEU A 83 -7.94 4.22 -8.27
N ILE A 84 -7.19 5.27 -7.92
CA ILE A 84 -7.40 5.94 -6.64
C ILE A 84 -8.81 6.56 -6.60
N SER A 85 -9.47 6.48 -5.45
CA SER A 85 -10.84 6.97 -5.26
C SER A 85 -11.94 6.27 -6.08
N LEU A 86 -11.62 5.21 -6.84
CA LEU A 86 -12.61 4.38 -7.57
C LEU A 86 -13.10 3.16 -6.79
N TRP A 87 -12.46 2.85 -5.64
CA TRP A 87 -12.91 1.77 -4.77
C TRP A 87 -14.25 2.12 -4.11
N ASP A 88 -15.25 1.28 -4.36
CA ASP A 88 -16.55 1.36 -3.70
C ASP A 88 -16.56 0.48 -2.43
N THR A 89 -16.92 1.10 -1.30
CA THR A 89 -17.09 0.44 0.00
C THR A 89 -18.47 -0.14 0.22
N SER A 90 -19.36 -0.14 -0.78
CA SER A 90 -20.69 -0.76 -0.67
C SER A 90 -20.59 -2.27 -0.40
N HIS A 91 -21.53 -2.80 0.38
CA HIS A 91 -21.50 -4.16 0.92
C HIS A 91 -21.83 -5.27 -0.11
N LYS A 92 -22.02 -4.92 -1.39
CA LYS A 92 -22.41 -5.87 -2.46
C LYS A 92 -21.41 -5.85 -3.60
N GLN A 93 -20.17 -6.28 -3.33
CA GLN A 93 -19.18 -6.43 -4.38
C GLN A 93 -19.13 -7.88 -4.87
N PRO A 94 -19.05 -8.11 -6.19
CA PRO A 94 -18.91 -9.46 -6.72
C PRO A 94 -17.57 -10.08 -6.33
N ASP A 95 -17.51 -11.41 -6.34
CA ASP A 95 -16.27 -12.14 -6.10
C ASP A 95 -15.14 -11.66 -7.01
N GLY A 96 -13.97 -11.42 -6.41
CA GLY A 96 -12.81 -10.93 -7.14
C GLY A 96 -12.80 -9.43 -7.45
N TYR A 97 -13.79 -8.63 -7.04
CA TYR A 97 -13.77 -7.17 -7.20
C TYR A 97 -12.50 -6.53 -6.61
N LYS A 98 -12.08 -6.95 -5.40
CA LYS A 98 -10.81 -6.54 -4.76
C LYS A 98 -9.58 -6.81 -5.63
N LYS A 99 -9.61 -7.84 -6.50
CA LYS A 99 -8.48 -8.18 -7.37
C LYS A 99 -8.18 -7.07 -8.39
N LYS A 100 -9.20 -6.33 -8.85
CA LYS A 100 -9.04 -5.22 -9.81
C LYS A 100 -8.20 -4.07 -9.24
N PHE A 101 -8.22 -3.90 -7.92
CA PHE A 101 -7.54 -2.82 -7.20
C PHE A 101 -6.21 -3.23 -6.57
N ARG A 102 -5.69 -4.43 -6.89
CA ARG A 102 -4.46 -4.95 -6.29
C ARG A 102 -3.27 -4.02 -6.44
N LEU A 103 -3.14 -3.35 -7.58
CA LEU A 103 -2.07 -2.38 -7.90
C LEU A 103 -2.47 -0.93 -7.63
N MET A 104 -3.63 -0.69 -7.02
CA MET A 104 -4.02 0.67 -6.61
C MET A 104 -3.03 1.16 -5.54
N PRO A 105 -2.44 2.37 -5.71
CA PRO A 105 -1.58 2.95 -4.69
C PRO A 105 -2.32 3.16 -3.37
N THR A 106 -1.67 2.76 -2.29
CA THR A 106 -2.06 3.00 -0.91
C THR A 106 -0.85 3.41 -0.09
N ILE A 107 -1.07 3.68 1.20
CA ILE A 107 -0.05 4.16 2.12
C ILE A 107 0.21 3.07 3.15
N ASP A 108 1.49 2.74 3.34
CA ASP A 108 1.96 1.86 4.41
C ASP A 108 2.85 2.65 5.38
N HIS A 109 2.95 2.15 6.61
CA HIS A 109 3.93 2.64 7.57
C HIS A 109 5.29 1.99 7.29
N VAL A 110 6.32 2.82 7.14
CA VAL A 110 7.71 2.32 7.03
C VAL A 110 8.13 1.62 8.33
N ASP A 111 7.78 2.22 9.46
CA ASP A 111 7.94 1.69 10.80
C ASP A 111 6.60 1.79 11.55
N PRO A 112 6.06 0.68 12.09
CA PRO A 112 4.80 0.67 12.84
C PRO A 112 4.75 1.60 14.06
N ASN A 113 5.89 2.13 14.51
CA ASN A 113 6.02 2.98 15.69
C ASN A 113 6.32 4.45 15.37
N ARG A 114 6.43 4.81 14.08
CA ARG A 114 6.73 6.17 13.64
C ARG A 114 5.69 6.68 12.65
N LEU A 115 5.55 8.00 12.58
CA LEU A 115 4.71 8.66 11.59
C LEU A 115 5.50 8.93 10.30
N ASP A 116 5.97 7.86 9.68
CA ASP A 116 6.69 7.87 8.41
C ASP A 116 6.02 6.86 7.45
N PHE A 117 5.79 7.30 6.22
CA PHE A 117 4.97 6.58 5.24
C PHE A 117 5.75 6.27 3.96
N GLU A 118 5.35 5.19 3.30
CA GLU A 118 5.71 4.89 1.93
C GLU A 118 4.47 4.58 1.09
N ILE A 119 4.58 4.76 -0.23
CA ILE A 119 3.52 4.39 -1.15
C ILE A 119 3.80 2.98 -1.68
N CYS A 120 2.82 2.09 -1.55
CA CYS A 120 2.87 0.74 -2.07
C CYS A 120 1.51 0.34 -2.67
N SER A 121 1.47 -0.81 -3.32
CA SER A 121 0.24 -1.37 -3.85
C SER A 121 -0.64 -1.91 -2.73
N TRP A 122 -1.97 -1.86 -2.94
CA TRP A 122 -2.90 -2.42 -1.97
C TRP A 122 -2.60 -3.88 -1.66
N LYS A 123 -2.27 -4.70 -2.66
CA LYS A 123 -1.95 -6.11 -2.41
C LYS A 123 -0.79 -6.30 -1.45
N ILE A 124 0.26 -5.46 -1.55
CA ILE A 124 1.42 -5.54 -0.66
C ILE A 124 1.04 -5.08 0.73
N ASN A 125 0.34 -3.94 0.86
CA ASN A 125 -0.13 -3.47 2.16
C ASN A 125 -1.04 -4.48 2.88
N ASP A 126 -1.92 -5.17 2.14
CA ASP A 126 -2.82 -6.21 2.68
C ASP A 126 -2.04 -7.45 3.14
N ALA A 127 -0.98 -7.83 2.42
CA ALA A 127 -0.14 -8.98 2.75
C ALA A 127 0.87 -8.68 3.87
N LYS A 128 1.45 -7.47 3.88
CA LYS A 128 2.43 -7.03 4.89
C LYS A 128 1.77 -6.77 6.25
N SER A 129 0.53 -6.26 6.27
CA SER A 129 -0.20 -5.96 7.50
C SER A 129 0.59 -5.02 8.43
N ASP A 130 1.03 -5.52 9.58
CA ASP A 130 1.75 -4.84 10.65
C ASP A 130 3.21 -5.27 10.77
N MET A 131 3.65 -6.20 9.91
CA MET A 131 5.06 -6.56 9.79
C MET A 131 5.88 -5.35 9.36
N THR A 132 7.09 -5.27 9.90
CA THR A 132 8.17 -4.45 9.35
C THR A 132 8.55 -4.96 7.95
N ARG A 133 9.31 -4.15 7.20
CA ARG A 133 9.83 -4.57 5.90
C ARG A 133 10.70 -5.84 6.02
N GLU A 134 11.54 -5.92 7.03
CA GLU A 134 12.44 -7.07 7.26
C GLU A 134 11.66 -8.35 7.56
N GLU A 135 10.66 -8.27 8.45
CA GLU A 135 9.78 -9.40 8.76
C GLU A 135 9.02 -9.89 7.52
N PHE A 136 8.51 -8.97 6.70
CA PHE A 136 7.79 -9.32 5.48
C PHE A 136 8.69 -10.04 4.47
N VAL A 137 9.91 -9.53 4.24
CA VAL A 137 10.89 -10.17 3.33
C VAL A 137 11.32 -11.54 3.86
N ASN A 138 11.54 -11.67 5.17
CA ASN A 138 11.88 -12.96 5.79
C ASN A 138 10.73 -13.98 5.67
N MET A 139 9.48 -13.53 5.81
CA MET A 139 8.30 -14.37 5.59
C MET A 139 8.24 -14.85 4.14
N CYS A 140 8.41 -13.96 3.16
CA CYS A 140 8.47 -14.34 1.74
C CYS A 140 9.58 -15.38 1.47
N SER A 141 10.77 -15.16 2.03
CA SER A 141 11.91 -16.08 1.90
C SER A 141 11.57 -17.45 2.50
N THR A 142 10.91 -17.49 3.66
CA THR A 142 10.47 -18.74 4.31
C THR A 142 9.49 -19.53 3.43
N VAL A 143 8.52 -18.84 2.81
CA VAL A 143 7.56 -19.46 1.89
C VAL A 143 8.26 -20.03 0.66
N GLU A 144 9.18 -19.29 0.05
CA GLU A 144 9.97 -19.74 -1.09
C GLU A 144 10.80 -20.98 -0.74
N ASP A 145 11.49 -20.94 0.40
CA ASP A 145 12.31 -22.04 0.92
C ASP A 145 11.50 -23.33 1.10
N TYR A 146 10.29 -23.22 1.66
CA TYR A 146 9.38 -24.34 1.84
C TYR A 146 8.96 -24.92 0.48
N CYS A 147 8.59 -24.08 -0.48
CA CYS A 147 8.23 -24.50 -1.84
C CYS A 147 9.39 -25.23 -2.54
N ILE A 148 10.62 -24.74 -2.42
CA ILE A 148 11.82 -25.38 -2.98
C ILE A 148 12.07 -26.74 -2.31
N LYS A 149 11.98 -26.82 -0.97
CA LYS A 149 12.16 -28.07 -0.21
C LYS A 149 11.08 -29.10 -0.55
N GLY A 150 9.82 -28.67 -0.67
CA GLY A 150 8.69 -29.51 -1.09
C GLY A 150 8.89 -30.09 -2.49
N ASN A 151 9.32 -29.26 -3.45
CA ASN A 151 9.64 -29.69 -4.82
C ASN A 151 10.83 -30.67 -4.89
N LYS A 152 11.82 -30.55 -3.99
CA LYS A 152 12.91 -31.53 -3.89
C LYS A 152 12.44 -32.88 -3.34
N LYS A 153 11.51 -32.89 -2.38
CA LYS A 153 10.92 -34.14 -1.84
C LYS A 153 10.08 -34.87 -2.89
N SER A 154 9.22 -34.16 -3.63
CA SER A 154 8.40 -34.76 -4.69
C SER A 154 9.26 -35.39 -5.80
N ARG A 155 10.31 -34.68 -6.27
CA ARG A 155 11.25 -35.21 -7.28
C ARG A 155 12.02 -36.46 -6.82
N ARG A 156 12.40 -36.54 -5.53
CA ARG A 156 13.07 -37.73 -4.97
C ARG A 156 12.13 -38.94 -4.88
N GLN A 157 10.85 -38.71 -4.59
CA GLN A 157 9.85 -39.76 -4.49
C GLN A 157 9.47 -40.32 -5.87
N SER A 158 9.29 -39.46 -6.89
CA SER A 158 9.05 -39.90 -8.27
C SER A 158 10.20 -40.74 -8.86
N ARG A 159 11.47 -40.40 -8.55
CA ARG A 159 12.65 -41.17 -8.98
C ARG A 159 12.80 -42.55 -8.32
N ARG A 160 12.17 -42.75 -7.15
CA ARG A 160 12.13 -44.06 -6.48
C ARG A 160 11.06 -44.97 -7.08
N ILE A 161 9.94 -44.39 -7.51
CA ILE A 161 8.82 -45.14 -8.12
C ILE A 161 9.17 -45.58 -9.55
N SER A 162 9.92 -44.78 -10.31
CA SER A 162 10.32 -45.12 -11.70
C SER A 162 11.50 -46.11 -11.80
N LYS A 163 11.94 -46.71 -10.69
CA LYS A 163 13.06 -47.66 -10.62
C LYS A 163 12.60 -49.07 -10.18
N HIS A 164 11.30 -49.31 -10.15
CA HIS A 164 10.66 -50.61 -9.97
C HIS A 164 9.73 -50.84 -11.17
#